data_AF-A0A660YNX8-F1
#
_entry.id   AF-A0A660YNX8-F1
#
_cell.length_a   1.000
_cell.length_b   1.000
_cell.length_c   1.000
_cell.angle_alpha   90.00
_cell.angle_beta   90.00
_cell.angle_gamma   90.00
#
_symmetry.space_group_name_H-M   'P 1'
#
loop_
_entity.id
_entity.type
_entity.pdbx_description
1 polymer ?
#
loop_
_entity_poly.entity_id
_entity_poly.type
_entity_poly.pdbx_seq_one_letter_code
_entity_poly.pdbx_strand_id
1 'polypeptide(L)'
;MRGFIFRLIINAVALIVTAAIIKGMEFHGIFAPFVAAVVIGVLNAIVRPVLLVLTLPINILTLGLFTFVLNAFMLQITASVVSGFNVSGFWSAFVGAIFMTIISFVLSFFISDKGKIEYIVVKTEE
;
A
#
# COMPACT_ATOMS: atom_id res chain seq x y z
N MET A 1 12.05 11.25 8.21
CA MET A 1 10.65 11.56 7.82
C MET A 1 10.39 11.51 6.30
N ARG A 2 11.33 11.86 5.42
CA ARG A 2 11.13 11.82 3.95
C ARG A 2 10.76 10.45 3.39
N GLY A 3 11.36 9.37 3.89
CA GLY A 3 11.08 8.00 3.40
C GLY A 3 9.64 7.52 3.61
N PHE A 4 8.93 8.05 4.62
CA PHE A 4 7.52 7.71 4.87
C PHE A 4 6.61 8.25 3.76
N ILE A 5 6.84 9.50 3.35
CA ILE A 5 6.07 10.18 2.29
C ILE A 5 6.32 9.52 0.94
N PHE A 6 7.56 9.18 0.61
CA PHE A 6 7.88 8.44 -0.63
C PHE A 6 7.19 7.07 -0.67
N ARG A 7 7.19 6.34 0.44
CA ARG A 7 6.53 5.02 0.53
C ARG A 7 5.01 5.15 0.40
N LEU A 8 4.43 6.23 0.91
CA LEU A 8 3.02 6.54 0.78
C LEU A 8 2.63 6.79 -0.68
N ILE A 9 3.43 7.61 -1.40
CA ILE A 9 3.22 7.88 -2.83
C ILE A 9 3.37 6.61 -3.66
N ILE A 10 4.40 5.80 -3.41
CA ILE A 10 4.60 4.54 -4.16
C ILE A 10 3.43 3.59 -3.97
N ASN A 11 2.91 3.43 -2.74
CA ASN A 11 1.74 2.58 -2.51
C ASN A 11 0.48 3.14 -3.14
N ALA A 12 0.30 4.47 -3.15
CA ALA A 12 -0.82 5.11 -3.81
C ALA A 12 -0.79 4.89 -5.33
N VAL A 13 0.38 5.01 -5.97
CA VAL A 13 0.56 4.72 -7.40
C VAL A 13 0.34 3.23 -7.68
N ALA A 14 0.89 2.36 -6.84
CA ALA A 14 0.71 0.91 -6.98
C ALA A 14 -0.76 0.52 -6.90
N LEU A 15 -1.56 1.14 -6.03
CA LEU A 15 -3.01 0.92 -5.98
C LEU A 15 -3.67 1.19 -7.33
N ILE A 16 -3.44 2.37 -7.90
CA ILE A 16 -4.06 2.78 -9.17
C ILE A 16 -3.70 1.79 -10.28
N VAL A 17 -2.42 1.43 -10.36
CA VAL A 17 -1.92 0.48 -11.38
C VAL A 17 -2.52 -0.91 -11.16
N THR A 18 -2.60 -1.38 -9.91
CA THR A 18 -3.18 -2.68 -9.58
C THR A 18 -4.66 -2.74 -9.95
N ALA A 19 -5.41 -1.69 -9.64
CA ALA A 19 -6.83 -1.61 -9.94
C ALA A 19 -7.10 -1.45 -11.45
N ALA A 20 -6.17 -0.89 -12.22
CA ALA A 20 -6.25 -0.93 -13.68
C ALA A 20 -6.00 -2.33 -14.28
N ILE A 21 -5.26 -3.20 -13.59
CA ILE A 21 -4.90 -4.54 -14.07
C ILE A 21 -5.94 -5.60 -13.67
N ILE A 22 -6.57 -5.44 -12.51
CA ILE A 22 -7.47 -6.45 -11.95
C ILE A 22 -8.92 -6.15 -12.32
N LYS A 23 -9.53 -7.03 -13.10
CA LYS A 23 -10.95 -6.98 -13.52
C LYS A 23 -11.98 -7.04 -12.38
N GLY A 24 -11.55 -7.24 -11.13
CA GLY A 24 -12.40 -7.21 -9.93
C GLY A 24 -12.35 -5.89 -9.15
N MET A 25 -11.61 -4.89 -9.65
CA MET A 25 -11.43 -3.58 -9.05
C MET A 25 -11.85 -2.52 -10.06
N GLU A 26 -13.05 -1.96 -9.90
CA GLU A 26 -13.61 -1.02 -10.86
C GLU A 26 -13.70 0.38 -10.28
N PHE A 27 -13.19 1.34 -11.05
CA PHE A 27 -13.36 2.76 -10.77
C PHE A 27 -14.51 3.33 -11.60
N HIS A 28 -15.52 3.84 -10.92
CA HIS A 28 -16.61 4.56 -11.51
C HIS A 28 -16.28 6.06 -11.53
N GLY A 29 -15.85 6.55 -12.70
CA GLY A 29 -15.54 7.95 -12.95
C GLY A 29 -14.04 8.29 -12.94
N ILE A 30 -13.70 9.42 -13.56
CA ILE A 30 -12.31 9.84 -13.76
C ILE A 30 -11.61 10.30 -12.46
N PHE A 31 -12.38 10.70 -11.45
CA PHE A 31 -11.87 11.18 -10.16
C PHE A 31 -11.69 10.07 -9.12
N ALA A 32 -12.36 8.92 -9.27
CA ALA A 32 -12.32 7.84 -8.30
C ALA A 32 -10.88 7.30 -8.04
N PRO A 33 -10.01 7.12 -9.04
CA PRO A 33 -8.63 6.67 -8.81
C PRO A 33 -7.80 7.68 -8.00
N PHE A 34 -8.00 8.98 -8.22
CA PHE A 34 -7.30 10.04 -7.49
C PHE A 34 -7.72 10.07 -6.01
N VAL A 35 -9.02 9.97 -5.75
CA VAL A 35 -9.55 9.93 -4.37
C VAL A 35 -9.07 8.65 -3.66
N ALA A 36 -9.11 7.50 -4.34
CA ALA A 36 -8.59 6.23 -3.81
C ALA A 36 -7.10 6.29 -3.46
N ALA A 37 -6.28 6.91 -4.30
CA ALA A 37 -4.85 7.09 -4.06
C ALA A 37 -4.55 7.96 -2.83
N VAL A 38 -5.33 9.02 -2.60
CA VAL A 38 -5.20 9.85 -1.40
C VAL A 38 -5.63 9.06 -0.16
N VAL A 39 -6.78 8.37 -0.23
CA VAL A 39 -7.31 7.60 0.90
C VAL A 39 -6.39 6.46 1.30
N ILE A 40 -5.89 5.65 0.35
CA ILE A 40 -4.95 4.56 0.67
C ILE A 40 -3.65 5.10 1.28
N GLY A 41 -3.20 6.27 0.83
CA GLY A 41 -2.04 6.93 1.38
C GLY A 41 -2.24 7.30 2.85
N VAL A 42 -3.37 7.94 3.16
CA VAL A 42 -3.76 8.32 4.53
C VAL A 42 -3.98 7.09 5.42
N LEU A 43 -4.68 6.07 4.92
CA LEU A 43 -4.89 4.81 5.66
C LEU A 43 -3.56 4.12 5.97
N ASN A 44 -2.61 4.12 5.04
CA ASN A 44 -1.28 3.57 5.28
C ASN A 44 -0.46 4.38 6.31
N ALA A 45 -0.78 5.65 6.52
CA ALA A 45 -0.15 6.49 7.53
C ALA A 45 -0.70 6.29 8.93
N ILE A 46 -2.01 6.07 9.04
CA ILE A 46 -2.69 6.07 10.34
C ILE A 46 -3.10 4.65 10.73
N VAL A 47 -3.80 3.94 9.84
CA VAL A 47 -4.41 2.63 10.14
C VAL A 47 -3.36 1.54 10.14
N ARG A 48 -2.38 1.58 9.23
CA ARG A 48 -1.32 0.58 9.15
C ARG A 48 -0.49 0.43 10.44
N PRO A 49 0.04 1.50 11.07
CA PRO A 49 0.79 1.33 12.31
C PRO A 49 -0.06 0.76 13.44
N VAL A 50 -1.33 1.17 13.55
CA VAL A 50 -2.26 0.64 14.55
C VAL A 50 -2.52 -0.85 14.33
N LEU A 51 -2.86 -1.25 13.09
CA LEU A 51 -3.09 -2.66 12.77
C LEU A 51 -1.83 -3.50 12.94
N LEU A 52 -0.65 -2.99 12.59
CA LEU A 52 0.61 -3.72 12.74
C LEU A 52 0.88 -4.01 14.22
N VAL A 53 0.65 -3.07 15.13
CA VAL A 53 0.78 -3.30 16.58
C VAL A 53 -0.23 -4.32 17.08
N LEU A 54 -1.50 -4.22 16.66
CA LEU A 54 -2.55 -5.14 17.10
C LEU A 54 -2.32 -6.57 16.58
N THR A 55 -1.80 -6.68 15.36
CA THR A 55 -1.64 -7.96 14.65
C THR A 55 -0.23 -8.51 14.75
N LEU A 56 0.69 -7.80 15.41
CA LEU A 56 2.07 -8.20 15.65
C LEU A 56 2.20 -9.65 16.19
N PRO A 57 1.47 -10.08 17.24
CA PRO A 57 1.57 -11.45 17.74
C PRO A 57 1.13 -12.48 16.69
N ILE A 58 0.03 -12.21 15.98
CA ILE A 58 -0.48 -13.07 14.90
C ILE A 58 0.49 -13.08 13.72
N ASN A 59 1.10 -11.94 13.40
CA ASN A 59 2.06 -11.82 12.30
C ASN A 59 3.32 -12.64 12.60
N ILE A 60 3.78 -12.68 13.85
CA ILE A 60 4.88 -13.57 14.27
C ILE A 60 4.45 -15.04 14.17
N LEU A 61 3.27 -15.39 14.68
CA LEU A 61 2.74 -16.77 14.62
C LEU A 61 2.55 -17.27 13.18
N THR A 62 2.22 -16.38 12.26
CA THR A 62 2.01 -16.67 10.84
C THR A 62 3.24 -16.42 9.97
N LEU A 63 4.41 -16.19 10.57
CA LEU A 63 5.69 -15.91 9.88
C LEU A 63 5.63 -14.74 8.88
N GLY A 64 4.79 -13.75 9.15
CA GLY A 64 4.59 -12.59 8.29
C GLY A 64 3.49 -12.74 7.24
N LEU A 65 2.87 -13.93 7.11
CA LEU A 65 1.83 -14.16 6.11
C LEU A 65 0.61 -13.26 6.31
N PHE A 66 0.30 -12.91 7.57
CA PHE A 66 -0.79 -11.99 7.88
C PHE A 66 -0.57 -10.57 7.33
N THR A 67 0.67 -10.19 6.98
CA THR A 67 0.97 -8.90 6.34
C THR A 67 0.29 -8.76 4.97
N PHE A 68 0.12 -9.85 4.22
CA PHE A 68 -0.63 -9.84 2.96
C PHE A 68 -2.12 -9.60 3.20
N VAL A 69 -2.67 -10.22 4.26
CA VAL A 69 -4.07 -10.03 4.68
C VAL A 69 -4.30 -8.59 5.11
N LEU A 70 -3.37 -7.98 5.85
CA LEU A 70 -3.43 -6.56 6.22
C LEU A 70 -3.48 -5.65 4.99
N ASN A 71 -2.63 -5.90 3.98
CA ASN A 71 -2.64 -5.11 2.75
C ASN A 71 -3.99 -5.25 2.02
N ALA A 72 -4.58 -6.45 1.98
CA ALA A 72 -5.91 -6.69 1.43
C ALA A 72 -7.01 -5.97 2.22
N PHE A 73 -6.89 -5.96 3.54
CA PHE A 73 -7.82 -5.26 4.41
C PHE A 73 -7.78 -3.75 4.18
N MET A 74 -6.60 -3.17 3.96
CA MET A 74 -6.47 -1.74 3.60
C MET A 74 -7.13 -1.41 2.27
N LEU A 75 -6.98 -2.28 1.26
CA LEU A 75 -7.66 -2.13 -0.01
C LEU A 75 -9.18 -2.17 0.17
N GLN A 76 -9.67 -3.12 0.98
CA GLN A 76 -11.09 -3.25 1.26
C GLN A 76 -11.66 -2.02 1.99
N ILE A 77 -10.93 -1.48 2.96
CA ILE A 77 -11.32 -0.22 3.63
C ILE A 77 -11.33 0.94 2.63
N THR A 78 -10.34 1.01 1.75
CA THR A 78 -10.29 2.07 0.74
C THR A 78 -11.50 1.99 -0.20
N ALA A 79 -11.88 0.78 -0.61
CA ALA A 79 -13.07 0.54 -1.44
C ALA A 79 -14.38 0.92 -0.74
N SER A 80 -14.49 0.66 0.57
CA SER A 80 -15.68 1.05 1.31
C SER A 80 -15.76 2.55 1.58
N VAL A 81 -14.62 3.22 1.71
CA VAL A 81 -14.56 4.67 1.98
C VAL A 81 -14.70 5.50 0.70
N VAL A 82 -14.20 5.01 -0.44
CA VAL A 82 -14.20 5.77 -1.69
C VAL A 82 -15.42 5.44 -2.53
N SER A 83 -16.34 6.40 -2.59
CA SER A 83 -17.48 6.37 -3.50
C SER A 83 -16.98 6.30 -4.95
N GLY A 84 -17.18 5.14 -5.58
CA GLY A 84 -16.72 4.88 -6.94
C GLY A 84 -15.52 3.94 -7.06
N PHE A 85 -14.99 3.38 -5.96
CA PHE A 85 -14.05 2.26 -6.02
C PHE A 85 -14.75 0.98 -5.53
N ASN A 86 -15.17 0.13 -6.47
CA ASN A 86 -15.86 -1.12 -6.12
C ASN A 86 -14.91 -2.30 -6.23
N VAL A 87 -14.92 -3.17 -5.22
CA VAL A 87 -14.14 -4.40 -5.17
C VAL A 87 -15.11 -5.56 -5.05
N SER A 88 -15.11 -6.46 -6.03
CA SER A 88 -16.12 -7.52 -6.19
C SER A 88 -16.11 -8.62 -5.11
N GLY A 89 -15.34 -8.46 -4.03
CA GLY A 89 -15.28 -9.35 -2.87
C GLY A 89 -13.90 -9.43 -2.21
N PHE A 90 -13.81 -10.14 -1.08
CA PHE A 90 -12.55 -10.33 -0.34
C PHE A 90 -11.44 -10.98 -1.19
N TRP A 91 -11.79 -11.91 -2.08
CA TRP A 91 -10.81 -12.57 -2.94
C TRP A 91 -10.19 -11.61 -3.96
N SER A 92 -10.98 -10.70 -4.52
CA SER A 92 -10.49 -9.62 -5.40
C SER A 92 -9.57 -8.66 -4.64
N ALA A 93 -9.91 -8.31 -3.39
CA ALA A 93 -9.05 -7.51 -2.52
C ALA A 93 -7.73 -8.23 -2.17
N PHE A 94 -7.79 -9.53 -1.90
CA PHE A 94 -6.62 -10.33 -1.56
C PHE A 94 -5.65 -10.48 -2.73
N VAL A 95 -6.17 -10.83 -3.91
CA VAL A 95 -5.37 -10.85 -5.14
C VAL A 95 -4.85 -9.45 -5.46
N GLY A 96 -5.67 -8.42 -5.29
CA GLY A 96 -5.26 -7.01 -5.40
C GLY A 96 -4.10 -6.64 -4.48
N ALA A 97 -4.10 -7.11 -3.24
CA ALA A 97 -3.02 -6.84 -2.30
C ALA A 97 -1.71 -7.49 -2.69
N ILE A 98 -1.77 -8.71 -3.24
CA ILE A 98 -0.59 -9.41 -3.74
C ILE A 98 0.01 -8.63 -4.90
N PHE A 99 -0.79 -8.30 -5.91
CA PHE A 99 -0.34 -7.51 -7.06
C PHE A 99 0.15 -6.13 -6.65
N MET A 100 -0.55 -5.45 -5.73
CA MET A 100 -0.13 -4.16 -5.20
C MET A 100 1.22 -4.26 -4.51
N THR A 101 1.45 -5.32 -3.72
CA THR A 101 2.73 -5.54 -3.04
C THR A 101 3.85 -5.75 -4.08
N ILE A 102 3.59 -6.53 -5.13
CA ILE A 102 4.54 -6.77 -6.22
C ILE A 102 4.83 -5.47 -6.99
N ILE A 103 3.81 -4.73 -7.38
CA ILE A 103 3.93 -3.47 -8.13
C ILE A 103 4.64 -2.42 -7.27
N SER A 104 4.26 -2.28 -6.00
CA SER A 104 4.97 -1.42 -5.04
C SER A 104 6.44 -1.82 -4.90
N PHE A 105 6.77 -3.11 -4.89
CA PHE A 105 8.14 -3.59 -4.81
C PHE A 105 8.92 -3.26 -6.09
N VAL A 106 8.35 -3.51 -7.26
CA VAL A 106 8.97 -3.18 -8.56
C VAL A 106 9.13 -1.67 -8.73
N LEU A 107 8.10 -0.88 -8.41
CA LEU A 107 8.17 0.58 -8.43
C LEU A 107 9.24 1.09 -7.46
N SER A 108 9.30 0.53 -6.25
CA SER A 108 10.33 0.88 -5.27
C SER A 108 11.72 0.53 -5.81
N PHE A 109 11.88 -0.61 -6.46
CA PHE A 109 13.14 -1.03 -7.07
C PHE A 109 13.57 -0.06 -8.18
N PHE A 110 12.68 0.26 -9.13
CA PHE A 110 12.96 1.20 -10.22
C PHE A 110 13.24 2.64 -9.74
N ILE A 111 12.52 3.11 -8.72
CA ILE A 111 12.75 4.43 -8.11
C ILE A 111 14.02 4.43 -7.24
N SER A 112 14.36 3.30 -6.61
CA SER A 112 15.58 3.16 -5.82
C SER A 112 16.83 3.00 -6.69
N ASP A 113 16.72 2.49 -7.92
CA ASP A 113 17.83 2.33 -8.85
C ASP A 113 18.27 3.68 -9.48
N LYS A 114 17.42 4.72 -9.46
CA LYS A 114 17.74 6.06 -9.97
C LYS A 114 18.08 7.13 -8.92
N GLY A 115 18.24 6.79 -7.64
CA GLY A 115 18.63 7.81 -6.67
C GLY A 115 18.69 7.34 -5.23
N LYS A 116 19.88 6.91 -4.82
CA LYS A 116 20.33 6.82 -3.42
C LYS A 116 19.73 7.95 -2.58
N ILE A 117 19.05 7.60 -1.48
CA ILE A 117 19.11 8.43 -0.27
C ILE A 117 19.77 7.60 0.82
N GLU A 118 21.06 7.35 0.59
CA GLU A 118 22.02 6.87 1.57
C GLU A 118 22.24 8.03 2.56
N TYR A 119 21.50 8.04 3.67
CA TYR A 119 21.96 8.83 4.82
C TYR A 119 23.10 8.04 5.45
N ILE A 120 24.30 8.19 4.88
CA ILE A 120 25.53 7.85 5.59
C ILE A 120 25.64 8.89 6.70
N VAL A 121 25.21 8.50 7.90
CA VAL A 121 25.49 9.24 9.13
C VAL A 121 27.01 9.26 9.24
N VAL A 122 27.63 10.36 8.82
CA VAL A 122 29.03 10.65 9.12
C VAL A 122 29.12 10.70 10.63
N LYS A 123 29.76 9.67 11.16
CA LYS A 123 30.15 9.52 12.56
C LYS A 123 30.97 10.76 12.93
N THR A 124 30.37 11.70 13.67
CA THR A 124 31.14 12.72 14.38
C THR A 124 31.65 12.07 15.65
N GLU A 125 32.83 11.46 15.54
CA GLU A 125 33.74 11.38 16.68
C GLU A 125 34.43 12.73 16.77
N GLU A 126 34.15 13.47 17.85
CA GLU A 126 35.11 14.18 18.72
C GLU A 126 34.35 14.95 19.81
#